data_AF-A0A3D1CJC7-F1
#
_entry.id   AF-A0A3D1CJC7-F1
#
_cell.length_a   1.000
_cell.length_b   1.000
_cell.length_c   1.000
_cell.angle_alpha   90.00
_cell.angle_beta   90.00
_cell.angle_gamma   90.00
#
_symmetry.space_group_name_H-M   'P 1'
#
loop_
_entity.id
_entity.type
_entity.pdbx_description
1 polymer ?
#
loop_
_entity_poly.entity_id
_entity_poly.type
_entity_poly.pdbx_seq_one_letter_code
_entity_poly.pdbx_strand_id
1 'polypeptide(L)'
;FTLQAKGTGPVDAVAKALSEHIQQDISVVDYHEHGIGSGSEAIAVSYVEMKVGNAQPVFGVGQDKNISRAAIKALINGVNRFLTMQREAA
;
A
#
# COMPACT_ATOMS: atom_id res chain seq x y z
N PHE A 1 -7.61 -17.19 -4.11
CA PHE A 1 -6.31 -17.14 -4.80
C PHE A 1 -5.25 -16.69 -3.80
N THR A 2 -3.97 -16.90 -4.10
CA THR A 2 -2.84 -16.51 -3.23
C THR A 2 -1.83 -15.74 -4.06
N LEU A 3 -1.34 -14.61 -3.53
CA LEU A 3 -0.27 -13.82 -4.14
C LEU A 3 1.04 -14.08 -3.38
N GLN A 4 2.16 -14.18 -4.10
CA GLN A 4 3.48 -14.42 -3.51
C GLN A 4 4.53 -13.63 -4.28
N ALA A 5 5.40 -12.92 -3.58
CA ALA A 5 6.58 -12.31 -4.18
C ALA A 5 7.69 -12.16 -3.11
N LYS A 6 8.92 -11.95 -3.57
CA LYS A 6 10.07 -11.64 -2.72
C LYS A 6 10.45 -10.18 -2.88
N GLY A 7 10.80 -9.55 -1.76
CA GLY A 7 11.28 -8.18 -1.71
C GLY A 7 12.32 -7.98 -0.62
N THR A 8 12.91 -6.79 -0.60
CA THR A 8 13.87 -6.34 0.42
C THR A 8 13.22 -6.15 1.79
N GLY A 9 11.90 -6.08 1.84
CA GLY A 9 11.08 -6.05 3.05
C GLY A 9 9.59 -6.28 2.74
N PRO A 10 8.71 -6.27 3.76
CA PRO A 10 7.28 -6.56 3.57
C PRO A 10 6.57 -5.65 2.57
N VAL A 11 6.90 -4.35 2.57
CA VAL A 11 6.32 -3.35 1.67
C VAL A 11 6.70 -3.64 0.22
N ASP A 12 8.00 -3.83 -0.06
CA ASP A 12 8.51 -4.17 -1.40
C ASP A 12 7.94 -5.51 -1.91
N ALA A 13 7.88 -6.53 -1.05
CA ALA A 13 7.31 -7.82 -1.41
C ALA A 13 5.82 -7.72 -1.77
N VAL A 14 5.03 -6.98 -1.00
CA VAL A 14 3.60 -6.79 -1.30
C VAL A 14 3.38 -5.91 -2.52
N ALA A 15 4.15 -4.84 -2.70
CA ALA A 15 4.09 -4.01 -3.90
C ALA A 15 4.31 -4.87 -5.16
N LYS A 16 5.37 -5.70 -5.18
CA LYS A 16 5.64 -6.64 -6.29
C LYS A 16 4.51 -7.63 -6.52
N ALA A 17 4.01 -8.26 -5.46
CA ALA A 17 2.92 -9.22 -5.56
C ALA A 17 1.63 -8.58 -6.13
N LEU A 18 1.34 -7.33 -5.75
CA LEU A 18 0.21 -6.57 -6.28
C LEU A 18 0.47 -6.14 -7.73
N SER A 19 1.69 -5.69 -8.07
CA SER A 19 2.08 -5.32 -9.44
C SER A 19 1.84 -6.48 -10.41
N GLU A 20 2.31 -7.68 -10.04
CA GLU A 20 2.10 -8.90 -10.80
C GLU A 20 0.60 -9.25 -10.89
N HIS A 21 -0.19 -9.02 -9.83
CA HIS A 21 -1.60 -9.35 -9.86
C HIS A 21 -2.43 -8.43 -10.77
N ILE A 22 -2.16 -7.13 -10.75
CA ILE A 22 -2.93 -6.13 -11.52
C ILE A 22 -2.30 -5.81 -12.89
N GLN A 23 -1.15 -6.42 -13.20
CA GLN A 23 -0.41 -6.20 -14.46
C GLN A 23 -0.04 -4.72 -14.68
N GLN A 24 0.35 -4.02 -13.61
CA GLN A 24 0.82 -2.64 -13.62
C GLN A 24 2.00 -2.51 -12.66
N ASP A 25 3.03 -1.75 -13.03
CA ASP A 25 4.16 -1.51 -12.14
C ASP A 25 3.73 -0.60 -10.97
N ILE A 26 3.88 -1.07 -9.73
CA ILE A 26 3.65 -0.30 -8.52
C ILE A 26 5.00 0.06 -7.90
N SER A 27 5.26 1.36 -7.76
CA SER A 27 6.43 1.89 -7.05
C SER A 27 5.99 2.82 -5.93
N VAL A 28 6.57 2.62 -4.74
CA VAL A 28 6.37 3.51 -3.59
C VAL A 28 7.20 4.78 -3.85
N VAL A 29 6.54 5.93 -3.76
CA VAL A 29 7.13 7.27 -3.97
C VAL A 29 7.51 7.88 -2.61
N ASP A 30 6.59 7.82 -1.65
CA ASP A 30 6.79 8.31 -0.30
C ASP A 30 6.11 7.40 0.73
N TYR A 31 6.68 7.38 1.93
CA TYR A 31 6.22 6.56 3.03
C TYR A 31 6.27 7.35 4.33
N HIS A 32 5.14 7.47 5.00
CA HIS A 32 5.06 8.00 6.35
C HIS A 32 4.27 7.08 7.26
N GLU A 33 4.75 6.90 8.49
CA GLU A 33 4.07 6.10 9.48
C GLU A 33 4.29 6.66 10.87
N HIS A 34 3.24 6.60 11.68
CA HIS A 34 3.32 6.95 13.10
C HIS A 34 2.37 6.11 13.94
N GLY A 35 2.66 6.07 15.23
CA GLY A 35 1.78 5.49 16.23
C GLY A 35 0.66 6.44 16.62
N ILE A 36 -0.54 5.90 16.85
CA ILE A 36 -1.66 6.58 17.50
C ILE A 36 -1.89 5.92 18.85
N GLY A 37 -1.99 6.74 19.90
CA GLY A 37 -2.12 6.28 21.28
C GLY A 37 -0.77 6.00 21.94
N SER A 38 -0.78 5.23 23.02
CA SER A 38 0.38 4.96 23.85
C SER A 38 0.30 3.60 24.54
N GLY A 39 1.45 3.06 24.94
CA GLY A 39 1.52 1.76 25.60
C GLY A 39 1.23 0.59 24.65
N SER A 40 0.90 -0.57 25.19
CA SER A 40 0.66 -1.80 24.41
C SER A 40 -0.56 -1.73 23.49
N GLU A 41 -1.44 -0.75 23.70
CA GLU A 41 -2.64 -0.53 22.89
C GLU A 41 -2.45 0.47 21.75
N ALA A 42 -1.24 1.04 21.61
CA ALA A 42 -0.91 1.89 20.47
C ALA A 42 -1.08 1.11 19.16
N ILE A 43 -1.56 1.83 18.14
CA ILE A 43 -1.76 1.30 16.79
C ILE A 43 -0.90 2.08 15.81
N ALA A 44 -0.52 1.46 14.69
CA ALA A 44 0.19 2.14 13.62
C ALA A 44 -0.80 2.65 12.57
N VAL A 45 -0.50 3.83 12.01
CA VAL A 45 -1.13 4.33 10.78
C VAL A 45 -0.04 4.65 9.77
N SER A 46 -0.13 4.04 8.60
CA SER A 46 0.80 4.24 7.48
C SER A 46 0.10 4.95 6.33
N TYR A 47 0.81 5.88 5.72
CA TYR A 47 0.43 6.67 4.55
C TYR A 47 1.46 6.36 3.48
N VAL A 48 1.02 5.81 2.36
CA VAL A 48 1.89 5.38 1.26
C VAL A 48 1.47 6.13 0.01
N GLU A 49 2.35 7.00 -0.47
CA GLU A 49 2.25 7.53 -1.83
C GLU A 49 2.87 6.51 -2.78
N MET A 50 2.13 6.14 -3.83
CA MET A 50 2.66 5.23 -4.84
C MET A 50 2.22 5.63 -6.23
N LYS A 51 3.05 5.27 -7.19
CA LYS A 51 2.76 5.38 -8.60
C LYS A 51 2.37 4.02 -9.13
N VAL A 52 1.30 3.97 -9.93
CA VAL A 52 0.84 2.74 -10.60
C VAL A 52 0.86 2.95 -12.11
N GLY A 53 1.76 2.24 -12.79
CA GLY A 53 2.08 2.45 -14.20
C GLY A 53 2.50 3.90 -14.48
N ASN A 54 1.86 4.52 -15.47
CA ASN A 54 2.13 5.91 -15.88
C ASN A 54 1.16 6.94 -15.29
N ALA A 55 0.28 6.52 -14.37
CA ALA A 55 -0.67 7.44 -13.76
C ALA A 55 -0.01 8.42 -12.78
N GLN A 56 -0.79 9.44 -12.40
CA GLN A 56 -0.42 10.32 -11.30
C GLN A 56 -0.34 9.53 -9.99
N PRO A 57 0.59 9.88 -9.07
CA PRO A 57 0.69 9.23 -7.77
C PRO A 57 -0.62 9.29 -6.99
N VAL A 58 -0.90 8.23 -6.23
CA VAL A 58 -2.05 8.14 -5.34
C VAL A 58 -1.61 7.75 -3.95
N PHE A 59 -2.33 8.27 -2.96
CA PHE A 59 -2.16 7.87 -1.57
C PHE A 59 -3.06 6.71 -1.22
N GLY A 60 -2.50 5.74 -0.50
CA GLY A 60 -3.21 4.78 0.32
C GLY A 60 -2.92 5.01 1.80
N VAL A 61 -3.89 4.70 2.66
CA VAL A 61 -3.77 4.82 4.12
C VAL A 61 -4.23 3.53 4.77
N GLY A 62 -3.50 3.04 5.76
CA GLY A 62 -3.80 1.81 6.46
C GLY A 62 -3.54 1.92 7.96
N GLN A 63 -4.38 1.28 8.76
CA GLN A 63 -4.26 1.24 10.22
C GLN A 63 -4.32 -0.20 10.72
N ASP A 64 -3.42 -0.54 11.64
CA ASP A 64 -3.39 -1.85 12.29
C ASP A 64 -2.58 -1.80 13.59
N LYS A 65 -2.81 -2.74 14.52
CA LYS A 65 -1.96 -2.91 15.71
C LYS A 65 -0.53 -3.35 15.34
N ASN A 66 -0.37 -4.00 14.18
CA ASN A 66 0.93 -4.38 13.64
C ASN A 66 1.37 -3.39 12.56
N ILE A 67 2.56 -2.82 12.74
CA ILE A 67 3.16 -1.83 11.85
C ILE A 67 3.23 -2.32 10.38
N SER A 68 3.71 -3.54 10.14
CA SER A 68 3.79 -4.12 8.80
C SER A 68 2.41 -4.32 8.18
N ARG A 69 1.39 -4.68 8.96
CA ARG A 69 0.01 -4.83 8.46
C ARG A 69 -0.61 -3.48 8.13
N ALA A 70 -0.32 -2.42 8.89
CA ALA A 70 -0.78 -1.07 8.57
C ALA A 70 -0.24 -0.63 7.19
N ALA A 71 1.05 -0.85 6.93
CA ALA A 71 1.68 -0.56 5.65
C ALA A 71 1.09 -1.37 4.48
N ILE A 72 0.86 -2.68 4.69
CA ILE A 72 0.24 -3.56 3.69
C ILE A 72 -1.19 -3.08 3.36
N LYS A 73 -1.98 -2.72 4.38
CA LYS A 73 -3.32 -2.16 4.17
C LYS A 73 -3.26 -0.84 3.40
N ALA A 74 -2.28 0.02 3.69
CA ALA A 74 -2.10 1.28 2.97
C ALA A 74 -1.85 1.03 1.47
N LEU A 75 -0.94 0.13 1.11
CA LEU A 75 -0.71 -0.29 -0.28
C LEU A 75 -2.00 -0.82 -0.95
N ILE A 76 -2.70 -1.75 -0.32
CA ILE A 76 -3.95 -2.31 -0.88
C ILE A 76 -4.98 -1.19 -1.09
N ASN A 77 -5.14 -0.29 -0.12
CA ASN A 77 -6.11 0.79 -0.18
C ASN A 77 -5.80 1.80 -1.30
N GLY A 78 -4.53 2.15 -1.52
CA GLY A 78 -4.20 3.05 -2.61
C GLY A 78 -4.27 2.35 -3.99
N VAL A 79 -4.01 1.04 -4.10
CA VAL A 79 -4.26 0.29 -5.34
C VAL A 79 -5.76 0.26 -5.64
N ASN A 80 -6.60 0.00 -4.64
CA ASN A 80 -8.05 0.08 -4.80
C ASN A 80 -8.50 1.48 -5.24
N ARG A 81 -7.95 2.53 -4.64
CA ARG A 81 -8.21 3.92 -5.05
C ARG A 81 -7.86 4.15 -6.53
N PHE A 82 -6.68 3.71 -6.96
CA PHE A 82 -6.26 3.80 -8.37
C PHE A 82 -7.22 3.06 -9.31
N LEU A 83 -7.61 1.82 -8.99
CA LEU A 83 -8.52 1.03 -9.80
C LEU A 83 -9.92 1.67 -9.91
N THR A 84 -10.40 2.30 -8.83
CA THR A 84 -11.66 3.06 -8.87
C THR A 84 -11.53 4.28 -9.79
N MET A 85 -10.46 5.07 -9.65
CA MET A 85 -10.23 6.24 -10.51
C MET A 85 -10.11 5.87 -11.99
N GLN A 86 -9.46 4.73 -12.31
CA GLN A 86 -9.42 4.23 -13.69
C GLN A 86 -10.79 3.89 -14.25
N ARG A 87 -11.66 3.25 -13.43
CA ARG A 87 -13.03 2.90 -13.85
C ARG A 87 -13.90 4.11 -14.09
N GLU A 88 -13.72 5.19 -13.32
CA GLU A 88 -14.46 6.44 -13.48
C GLU A 88 -14.01 7.25 -14.72
N ALA A 89 -12.80 7.00 -15.22
CA ALA A 89 -12.25 7.65 -16.40
C ALA A 89 -12.56 6.93 -17.72
N ALA A 90 -13.11 5.70 -17.66
CA ALA A 90 -13.45 4.86 -18.82
C ALA A 90 -14.93 4.98 -19.19
#